data_AF-A0A9W8L6F8-F1
#
_entry.id   AF-A0A9W8L6F8-F1
#
_cell.length_a   1.000
_cell.length_b   1.000
_cell.length_c   1.000
_cell.angle_alpha   90.00
_cell.angle_beta   90.00
_cell.angle_gamma   90.00
#
_symmetry.space_group_name_H-M   'P 1'
#
loop_
_entity.id
_entity.type
_entity.pdbx_description
1 polymer ?
#
loop_
_entity_poly.entity_id
_entity_poly.type
_entity_poly.pdbx_seq_one_letter_code
_entity_poly.pdbx_strand_id
1 'polypeptide(L)'
;MWQQAQTDNPDPTTLVPVLANGFDDLRKRVDSQSLQMQSYQERTSEISDKLSGILQKHHSETTVRLAESRRRQGELSQRLLEFMRLLQLLRLRGQLLHPDEEVFRVRVEHLEKEMARSGSLKQRFVELQDHTYRLQANTRRRRELMGLSGAGDGYEVADATLLESVMKMLSEKQRGLAHLTQVVSQDSQTIDNIQAAIDERHNDVQKQKDAHERAQVARSLTRPW
;
A
#
# COMPACT_ATOMS: atom_id res chain seq x y z
N MET A 1 -45.12 30.23 -23.88
CA MET A 1 -44.52 29.03 -24.49
C MET A 1 -43.00 29.08 -24.47
N TRP A 2 -42.29 29.89 -25.27
CA TRP A 2 -40.82 29.93 -25.25
C TRP A 2 -40.20 30.36 -23.91
N GLN A 3 -40.67 31.47 -23.34
CA GLN A 3 -40.20 31.96 -22.02
C GLN A 3 -40.45 30.93 -20.91
N GLN A 4 -41.54 30.17 -21.01
CA GLN A 4 -41.86 29.11 -20.06
C GLN A 4 -40.96 27.88 -20.23
N ALA A 5 -40.63 27.50 -21.48
CA ALA A 5 -39.66 26.43 -21.73
C ALA A 5 -38.24 26.80 -21.27
N GLN A 6 -37.92 28.09 -21.22
CA GLN A 6 -36.64 28.58 -20.70
C GLN A 6 -36.61 28.57 -19.17
N THR A 7 -37.71 28.88 -18.49
CA THR A 7 -37.82 28.76 -17.02
C THR A 7 -37.84 27.30 -16.57
N ASP A 8 -38.42 26.40 -17.36
CA ASP A 8 -38.57 24.98 -17.04
C ASP A 8 -37.36 24.13 -17.50
N ASN A 9 -36.27 24.77 -17.94
CA ASN A 9 -35.07 24.09 -18.39
C ASN A 9 -34.29 23.48 -17.21
N PRO A 10 -34.00 22.16 -17.20
CA PRO A 10 -33.29 21.51 -16.09
C PRO A 10 -31.82 21.94 -15.94
N ASP A 11 -31.16 22.40 -17.02
CA ASP A 11 -29.81 22.96 -16.94
C ASP A 11 -29.65 24.14 -17.93
N PRO A 12 -29.76 25.40 -17.44
CA PRO A 12 -29.65 26.60 -18.28
C PRO A 12 -28.22 26.87 -18.78
N THR A 13 -27.21 26.18 -18.26
CA THR A 13 -25.81 26.39 -18.68
C THR A 13 -25.45 25.58 -19.93
N THR A 14 -26.03 24.38 -20.06
CA THR A 14 -25.66 23.41 -21.09
C THR A 14 -26.78 23.19 -22.12
N LEU A 15 -28.04 23.37 -21.73
CA LEU A 15 -29.20 23.04 -22.55
C LEU A 15 -29.95 24.29 -23.01
N VAL A 16 -30.51 24.24 -24.21
CA VAL A 16 -31.33 25.31 -24.79
C VAL A 16 -32.65 24.69 -25.29
N PRO A 17 -33.81 25.31 -25.03
CA PRO A 17 -35.09 24.78 -25.49
C PRO A 17 -35.15 24.77 -27.02
N VAL A 18 -35.58 23.64 -27.60
CA VAL A 18 -35.76 23.48 -29.04
C VAL A 18 -37.21 23.07 -29.33
N LEU A 19 -37.85 23.76 -30.27
CA LEU A 19 -39.19 23.45 -30.71
C LEU A 19 -39.21 22.11 -31.46
N ALA A 20 -40.21 21.26 -31.20
CA ALA A 20 -40.46 20.05 -31.99
C ALA A 20 -41.94 20.03 -32.37
N ASN A 21 -42.21 20.08 -33.68
CA ASN A 21 -43.57 20.11 -34.20
C ASN A 21 -43.89 18.80 -34.91
N GLY A 22 -44.83 18.04 -34.36
CA GLY A 22 -45.31 16.78 -34.96
C GLY A 22 -44.36 15.59 -34.79
N PHE A 23 -44.71 14.48 -35.44
CA PHE A 23 -44.01 13.20 -35.29
C PHE A 23 -42.66 13.15 -36.02
N ASP A 24 -42.47 13.94 -37.07
CA ASP A 24 -41.22 13.95 -37.85
C ASP A 24 -40.04 14.50 -37.03
N ASP A 25 -40.25 15.55 -36.23
CA ASP A 25 -39.20 16.10 -35.37
C ASP A 25 -38.90 15.19 -34.18
N LEU A 26 -39.90 14.48 -33.66
CA LEU A 26 -39.67 13.44 -32.64
C LEU A 26 -38.84 12.28 -33.21
N ARG A 27 -39.12 11.85 -34.44
CA ARG A 27 -38.32 10.83 -35.12
C ARG A 27 -36.86 11.24 -35.29
N LYS A 28 -36.60 12.48 -35.75
CA LYS A 28 -35.22 13.02 -35.84
C LYS A 28 -34.48 13.00 -34.50
N ARG A 29 -35.19 13.28 -33.39
CA ARG A 29 -34.61 13.20 -32.03
C ARG A 29 -34.27 11.77 -31.66
N VAL A 30 -35.16 10.81 -31.90
CA VAL A 30 -34.90 9.39 -31.65
C VAL A 30 -33.71 8.89 -32.47
N ASP A 31 -33.63 9.28 -33.75
CA ASP A 31 -32.51 8.93 -34.62
C ASP A 31 -31.19 9.54 -34.11
N SER A 32 -31.21 10.80 -33.67
CA SER A 32 -30.03 11.48 -33.08
C SER A 32 -29.60 10.85 -31.76
N GLN A 33 -30.56 10.49 -30.90
CA GLN A 33 -30.30 9.80 -29.63
C GLN A 33 -29.73 8.40 -29.86
N SER A 34 -30.24 7.67 -30.86
CA SER A 34 -29.72 6.36 -31.24
C SER A 34 -28.27 6.45 -31.70
N LEU A 35 -27.94 7.45 -32.55
CA LEU A 35 -26.58 7.71 -33.00
C LEU A 35 -25.64 8.09 -31.83
N GLN A 36 -26.10 8.95 -30.92
CA GLN A 36 -25.33 9.32 -29.73
C GLN A 36 -25.10 8.11 -28.80
N MET A 37 -26.13 7.27 -28.62
CA MET A 37 -26.04 6.04 -27.82
C MET A 37 -24.99 5.08 -28.40
N GLN A 38 -24.97 4.91 -29.73
CA GLN A 38 -23.94 4.11 -30.40
C GLN A 38 -22.53 4.67 -30.12
N SER A 39 -22.33 5.98 -30.25
CA SER A 39 -21.03 6.60 -29.92
C SER A 39 -20.62 6.42 -28.45
N TYR A 40 -21.56 6.52 -27.51
CA TYR A 40 -21.28 6.26 -26.10
C TYR A 40 -20.94 4.80 -25.83
N GLN A 41 -21.62 3.87 -26.49
CA GLN A 41 -21.34 2.44 -26.38
C GLN A 41 -19.94 2.11 -26.90
N GLU A 42 -19.55 2.65 -28.05
CA GLU A 42 -18.21 2.52 -28.61
C GLU A 42 -17.15 3.07 -27.64
N ARG A 43 -17.33 4.30 -27.15
CA ARG A 43 -16.40 4.89 -26.17
C ARG A 43 -16.29 4.08 -24.88
N THR A 44 -17.40 3.53 -24.39
CA THR A 44 -17.41 2.70 -23.18
C THR A 44 -16.66 1.39 -23.43
N SER A 45 -16.84 0.78 -24.62
CA SER A 45 -16.07 -0.40 -25.04
C SER A 45 -14.58 -0.08 -25.09
N GLU A 46 -14.18 1.03 -25.70
CA GLU A 46 -12.78 1.43 -25.75
C GLU A 46 -12.16 1.62 -24.36
N ILE A 47 -12.89 2.23 -23.42
CA ILE A 47 -12.43 2.41 -22.04
C ILE A 47 -12.27 1.05 -21.36
N SER A 48 -13.23 0.14 -21.56
CA SER A 48 -13.16 -1.23 -21.05
C SER A 48 -11.95 -1.98 -21.60
N ASP A 49 -11.67 -1.85 -22.89
CA ASP A 49 -10.52 -2.49 -23.55
C ASP A 49 -9.18 -1.90 -23.09
N LYS A 50 -9.11 -0.57 -22.90
CA LYS A 50 -7.93 0.08 -22.32
C LYS A 50 -7.70 -0.39 -20.88
N LEU A 51 -8.76 -0.49 -20.09
CA LEU A 51 -8.69 -0.95 -18.70
C LEU A 51 -8.23 -2.42 -18.63
N SER A 52 -8.80 -3.30 -19.44
CA SER A 52 -8.40 -4.71 -19.51
C SER A 52 -6.93 -4.84 -19.94
N GLY A 53 -6.49 -4.05 -20.92
CA GLY A 53 -5.10 -3.98 -21.34
C GLY A 53 -4.14 -3.52 -20.22
N ILE A 54 -4.53 -2.52 -19.43
CA ILE A 54 -3.73 -2.07 -18.27
C ILE A 54 -3.67 -3.16 -17.20
N LEU A 55 -4.81 -3.79 -16.87
CA LEU A 55 -4.87 -4.86 -15.88
C LEU A 55 -4.03 -6.07 -16.30
N GLN A 56 -4.09 -6.45 -17.58
CA GLN A 56 -3.28 -7.53 -18.13
C GLN A 56 -1.79 -7.20 -18.00
N LYS A 57 -1.34 -6.02 -18.43
CA LYS A 57 0.06 -5.58 -18.29
C LYS A 57 0.50 -5.53 -16.83
N HIS A 58 -0.36 -5.07 -15.94
CA HIS A 58 -0.06 -5.07 -14.51
C HIS A 58 0.18 -6.50 -14.01
N HIS A 59 -0.73 -7.43 -14.32
CA HIS A 59 -0.67 -8.80 -13.83
C HIS A 59 0.43 -9.66 -14.46
N SER A 60 0.76 -9.46 -15.73
CA SER A 60 1.75 -10.30 -16.44
C SER A 60 3.16 -9.73 -16.40
N GLU A 61 3.32 -8.40 -16.47
CA GLU A 61 4.63 -7.77 -16.63
C GLU A 61 5.06 -7.06 -15.36
N THR A 62 4.19 -6.23 -14.77
CA THR A 62 4.57 -5.36 -13.66
C THR A 62 4.83 -6.16 -12.38
N THR A 63 3.93 -7.07 -12.03
CA THR A 63 4.08 -7.96 -10.84
C THR A 63 5.33 -8.84 -10.95
N VAL A 64 5.58 -9.41 -12.13
CA VAL A 64 6.72 -10.29 -12.38
C VAL A 64 8.02 -9.49 -12.29
N ARG A 65 8.11 -8.35 -12.97
CA ARG A 65 9.28 -7.47 -12.88
C ARG A 65 9.52 -6.97 -11.47
N LEU A 66 8.46 -6.65 -10.72
CA LEU A 66 8.58 -6.23 -9.32
C LEU A 66 9.17 -7.36 -8.46
N ALA A 67 8.69 -8.60 -8.65
CA ALA A 67 9.21 -9.77 -7.94
C ALA A 67 10.69 -10.04 -8.30
N GLU A 68 11.04 -9.97 -9.57
CA GLU A 68 12.43 -10.10 -10.03
C GLU A 68 13.33 -9.00 -9.46
N SER A 69 12.91 -7.74 -9.51
CA SER A 69 13.68 -6.62 -8.96
C SER A 69 13.89 -6.77 -7.45
N ARG A 70 12.87 -7.21 -6.70
CA ARG A 70 13.01 -7.52 -5.26
C ARG A 70 14.01 -8.65 -5.01
N ARG A 71 13.98 -9.71 -5.82
CA ARG A 71 14.95 -10.80 -5.74
C ARG A 71 16.37 -10.31 -6.02
N ARG A 72 16.58 -9.55 -7.11
CA ARG A 72 17.88 -8.98 -7.47
C ARG A 72 18.40 -8.02 -6.41
N GLN A 73 17.53 -7.21 -5.81
CA GLN A 73 17.88 -6.33 -4.69
C GLN A 73 18.38 -7.15 -3.49
N GLY A 74 17.71 -8.25 -3.15
CA GLY A 74 18.15 -9.16 -2.09
C GLY A 74 19.53 -9.76 -2.37
N GLU A 75 19.73 -10.28 -3.59
CA GLU A 75 21.02 -10.86 -4.01
C GLU A 75 22.15 -9.83 -3.99
N LEU A 76 21.92 -8.62 -4.49
CA LEU A 76 22.89 -7.53 -4.45
C LEU A 76 23.18 -7.05 -3.03
N SER A 77 22.15 -6.97 -2.17
CA SER A 77 22.33 -6.62 -0.76
C SER A 77 23.20 -7.64 -0.03
N GLN A 78 23.04 -8.93 -0.32
CA GLN A 78 23.88 -9.99 0.25
C GLN A 78 25.34 -9.87 -0.24
N ARG A 79 25.54 -9.69 -1.55
CA ARG A 79 26.88 -9.48 -2.13
C ARG A 79 27.57 -8.24 -1.57
N LEU A 80 26.82 -7.16 -1.39
CA LEU A 80 27.32 -5.92 -0.79
C LEU A 80 27.77 -6.17 0.66
N LEU A 81 26.97 -6.90 1.45
CA LEU A 81 27.32 -7.27 2.83
C LEU A 81 28.59 -8.13 2.88
N GLU A 82 28.72 -9.12 2.00
CA GLU A 82 29.94 -9.94 1.88
C GLU A 82 31.18 -9.11 1.52
N PHE A 83 31.04 -8.20 0.56
CA PHE A 83 32.11 -7.30 0.17
C PHE A 83 32.50 -6.35 1.31
N MET A 84 31.52 -5.73 1.99
CA MET A 84 31.77 -4.86 3.14
C MET A 84 32.45 -5.61 4.28
N ARG A 85 32.07 -6.86 4.54
CA ARG A 85 32.76 -7.72 5.51
C ARG A 85 34.24 -7.90 5.14
N LEU A 86 34.52 -8.27 3.89
CA LEU A 86 35.90 -8.48 3.43
C LEU A 86 36.72 -7.19 3.50
N LEU A 87 36.14 -6.06 3.09
CA LEU A 87 36.77 -4.75 3.17
C LEU A 87 37.11 -4.39 4.62
N GLN A 88 36.16 -4.60 5.55
CA GLN A 88 36.38 -4.32 6.96
C GLN A 88 37.49 -5.19 7.56
N LEU A 89 37.51 -6.49 7.23
CA LEU A 89 38.56 -7.41 7.67
C LEU A 89 39.95 -7.01 7.13
N LEU A 90 40.03 -6.56 5.88
CA LEU A 90 41.28 -6.06 5.30
C LEU A 90 41.73 -4.75 5.95
N ARG A 91 40.79 -3.82 6.19
CA ARG A 91 41.06 -2.52 6.81
C ARG A 91 41.58 -2.64 8.23
N LEU A 92 41.00 -3.55 9.02
CA LEU A 92 41.33 -3.73 10.43
C LEU A 92 42.39 -4.80 10.69
N ARG A 93 43.01 -5.34 9.64
CA ARG A 93 44.04 -6.37 9.79
C ARG A 93 45.22 -5.83 10.61
N GLY A 94 45.45 -6.43 11.77
CA GLY A 94 46.53 -6.06 12.68
C GLY A 94 46.19 -4.91 13.65
N GLN A 95 44.94 -4.43 13.65
CA GLN A 95 44.44 -3.50 14.67
C GLN A 95 43.85 -4.27 15.85
N LEU A 96 43.86 -3.64 17.03
CA LEU A 96 43.18 -4.15 18.22
C LEU A 96 41.67 -4.02 18.05
N LEU A 97 40.91 -4.91 18.69
CA LEU A 97 39.45 -4.92 18.62
C LEU A 97 38.87 -3.62 19.21
N HIS A 98 38.03 -2.93 18.45
CA HIS A 98 37.38 -1.70 18.92
C HIS A 98 36.22 -2.04 19.87
N PRO A 99 35.91 -1.22 20.90
CA PRO A 99 34.76 -1.46 21.78
C PRO A 99 33.43 -1.60 21.03
N ASP A 100 33.24 -0.88 19.91
CA ASP A 100 32.03 -0.99 19.08
C ASP A 100 31.88 -2.37 18.43
N GLU A 101 33.00 -3.01 18.06
CA GLU A 101 33.01 -4.34 17.47
C GLU A 101 32.70 -5.41 18.50
N GLU A 102 33.15 -5.21 19.74
CA GLU A 102 32.80 -6.09 20.86
C GLU A 102 31.29 -6.05 21.13
N VAL A 103 30.69 -4.86 21.16
CA VAL A 103 29.23 -4.71 21.29
C VAL A 103 28.50 -5.40 20.15
N PHE A 104 28.99 -5.25 18.91
CA PHE A 104 28.42 -5.94 17.75
C PHE A 104 28.54 -7.47 17.87
N ARG A 105 29.70 -7.99 18.29
CA ARG A 105 29.93 -9.42 18.50
C ARG A 105 28.96 -10.00 19.52
N VAL A 106 28.82 -9.35 20.67
CA VAL A 106 27.89 -9.78 21.72
C VAL A 106 26.46 -9.82 21.20
N ARG A 107 26.04 -8.83 20.41
CA ARG A 107 24.70 -8.82 19.80
C ARG A 107 24.51 -9.96 18.79
N VAL A 108 25.50 -10.26 17.96
CA VAL A 108 25.44 -11.39 17.01
C VAL A 108 25.39 -12.71 17.75
N GLU A 109 26.24 -12.93 18.76
CA GLU A 109 26.21 -14.14 19.58
C GLU A 109 24.87 -14.31 20.30
N HIS A 110 24.27 -13.23 20.79
CA HIS A 110 22.94 -13.28 21.39
C HIS A 110 21.89 -13.74 20.37
N LEU A 111 21.90 -13.18 19.15
CA LEU A 111 20.99 -13.59 18.08
C LEU A 111 21.23 -15.05 17.65
N GLU A 112 22.48 -15.48 17.54
CA GLU A 112 22.82 -16.87 17.24
C GLU A 112 22.33 -17.82 18.34
N LYS A 113 22.51 -17.45 19.61
CA LYS A 113 21.99 -18.22 20.75
C LYS A 113 20.47 -18.27 20.76
N GLU A 114 19.78 -17.17 20.47
CA GLU A 114 18.32 -17.17 20.35
C GLU A 114 17.86 -18.04 19.17
N MET A 115 18.51 -17.97 18.01
CA MET A 115 18.22 -18.85 16.88
C MET A 115 18.51 -20.34 17.19
N ALA A 116 19.59 -20.64 17.92
CA ALA A 116 19.96 -22.00 18.29
C ALA A 116 19.06 -22.57 19.41
N ARG A 117 18.68 -21.75 20.40
CA ARG A 117 17.61 -22.04 21.38
C ARG A 117 16.29 -22.28 20.65
N SER A 118 16.09 -21.59 19.53
CA SER A 118 15.02 -21.83 18.58
C SER A 118 15.24 -23.08 17.69
N GLY A 119 16.00 -24.09 18.14
CA GLY A 119 15.78 -25.46 17.64
C GLY A 119 14.28 -25.84 17.64
N SER A 120 13.52 -25.24 18.56
CA SER A 120 12.06 -25.23 18.57
C SER A 120 11.38 -24.52 17.39
N LEU A 121 11.96 -23.50 16.74
CA LEU A 121 11.36 -22.88 15.54
C LEU A 121 11.46 -23.81 14.33
N LYS A 122 12.62 -24.47 14.13
CA LYS A 122 12.73 -25.50 13.09
C LYS A 122 11.76 -26.65 13.36
N GLN A 123 11.67 -27.09 14.61
CA GLN A 123 10.73 -28.14 15.01
C GLN A 123 9.26 -27.70 14.84
N ARG A 124 8.89 -26.51 15.31
CA ARG A 124 7.54 -25.92 15.13
C ARG A 124 7.19 -25.70 13.67
N PHE A 125 8.17 -25.38 12.82
CA PHE A 125 7.97 -25.30 11.38
C PHE A 125 7.64 -26.67 10.79
N VAL A 126 8.38 -27.71 11.20
CA VAL A 126 8.08 -29.09 10.79
C VAL A 126 6.71 -29.54 11.30
N GLU A 127 6.36 -29.22 12.56
CA GLU A 127 5.03 -29.49 13.14
C GLU A 127 3.92 -28.76 12.37
N LEU A 128 4.09 -27.47 12.07
CA LEU A 128 3.15 -26.70 11.25
C LEU A 128 3.02 -27.28 9.85
N GLN A 129 4.13 -27.67 9.23
CA GLN A 129 4.13 -28.30 7.92
C GLN A 129 3.34 -29.62 7.95
N ASP A 130 3.56 -30.47 8.96
CA ASP A 130 2.77 -31.69 9.16
C ASP A 130 1.29 -31.38 9.40
N HIS A 131 0.95 -30.39 10.24
CA HIS A 131 -0.43 -29.94 10.43
C HIS A 131 -1.09 -29.48 9.13
N THR A 132 -0.39 -28.71 8.29
CA THR A 132 -0.92 -28.27 7.00
C THR A 132 -1.13 -29.45 6.05
N TYR A 133 -0.19 -30.40 5.98
CA TYR A 133 -0.37 -31.62 5.18
C TYR A 133 -1.53 -32.47 5.67
N ARG A 134 -1.69 -32.63 7.00
CA ARG A 134 -2.82 -33.35 7.59
C ARG A 134 -4.15 -32.68 7.27
N LEU A 135 -4.24 -31.36 7.36
CA LEU A 135 -5.43 -30.60 7.00
C LEU A 135 -5.75 -30.73 5.51
N GLN A 136 -4.75 -30.62 4.64
CA GLN A 136 -4.92 -30.82 3.19
C GLN A 136 -5.39 -32.24 2.88
N ALA A 137 -4.79 -33.26 3.50
CA ALA A 137 -5.16 -34.66 3.32
C ALA A 137 -6.58 -34.96 3.85
N ASN A 138 -6.95 -34.42 5.02
CA ASN A 138 -8.30 -34.55 5.56
C ASN A 138 -9.33 -33.86 4.64
N THR A 139 -9.01 -32.67 4.14
CA THR A 139 -9.86 -31.94 3.19
C THR A 139 -10.03 -32.72 1.87
N ARG A 140 -8.95 -33.32 1.35
CA ARG A 140 -9.00 -34.20 0.17
C ARG A 140 -9.87 -35.45 0.42
N ARG A 141 -9.64 -36.18 1.53
CA ARG A 141 -10.45 -37.36 1.88
C ARG A 141 -11.92 -37.03 2.11
N ARG A 142 -12.22 -35.89 2.74
CA ARG A 142 -13.60 -35.43 2.95
C ARG A 142 -14.29 -35.11 1.63
N ARG A 143 -13.56 -34.53 0.68
CA ARG A 143 -14.04 -34.27 -0.69
C ARG A 143 -14.32 -35.57 -1.44
N GLU A 144 -13.43 -36.55 -1.33
CA GLU A 144 -13.62 -37.90 -1.88
C GLU A 144 -14.83 -38.62 -1.26
N LEU A 145 -14.98 -38.55 0.07
CA LEU A 145 -16.10 -39.16 0.81
C LEU A 145 -17.46 -38.50 0.49
N MET A 146 -17.49 -37.20 0.23
CA MET A 146 -18.70 -36.48 -0.19
C MET A 146 -19.05 -36.68 -1.67
N GLY A 147 -18.32 -37.53 -2.40
CA GLY A 147 -18.59 -37.77 -3.82
C GLY A 147 -18.35 -36.55 -4.73
N LEU A 148 -17.71 -35.49 -4.20
CA LEU A 148 -17.31 -34.28 -4.91
C LEU A 148 -16.03 -34.55 -5.74
N SER A 149 -16.00 -35.68 -6.43
CA SER A 149 -14.89 -36.16 -7.28
C SER A 149 -14.87 -35.47 -8.65
N GLY A 150 -15.40 -34.26 -8.75
CA GLY A 150 -15.29 -33.37 -9.89
C GLY A 150 -14.69 -32.05 -9.45
N ALA A 151 -13.95 -31.39 -10.34
CA ALA A 151 -13.39 -30.05 -10.13
C ALA A 151 -14.45 -28.93 -10.04
N GLY A 152 -15.63 -29.23 -9.50
CA GLY A 152 -16.71 -28.29 -9.19
C GLY A 152 -16.69 -28.00 -7.70
N ASP A 153 -16.35 -26.76 -7.38
CA ASP A 153 -16.22 -26.22 -6.02
C ASP A 153 -17.58 -26.25 -5.30
N GLY A 154 -17.87 -27.35 -4.61
CA GLY A 154 -19.08 -27.54 -3.83
C GLY A 154 -19.00 -26.83 -2.48
N TYR A 155 -19.04 -25.50 -2.48
CA TYR A 155 -19.91 -24.81 -1.53
C TYR A 155 -21.26 -24.72 -2.23
N GLU A 156 -22.29 -25.34 -1.67
CA GLU A 156 -23.66 -25.00 -2.04
C GLU A 156 -23.78 -23.49 -1.81
N VAL A 157 -23.79 -22.70 -2.91
CA VAL A 157 -23.89 -21.25 -2.88
C VAL A 157 -25.25 -20.93 -2.29
N ALA A 158 -25.31 -20.84 -0.96
CA ALA A 158 -26.57 -20.88 -0.25
C ALA A 158 -27.43 -19.64 -0.51
N ASP A 159 -26.86 -18.54 -1.01
CA ASP A 159 -27.62 -17.44 -1.58
C ASP A 159 -26.69 -16.49 -2.36
N ALA A 160 -26.84 -16.43 -3.69
CA ALA A 160 -26.05 -15.51 -4.53
C ALA A 160 -26.31 -14.04 -4.17
N THR A 161 -27.51 -13.72 -3.68
CA THR A 161 -27.88 -12.35 -3.31
C THR A 161 -27.25 -11.93 -1.98
N LEU A 162 -27.17 -12.85 -1.02
CA LEU A 162 -26.45 -12.62 0.24
C LEU A 162 -24.96 -12.39 -0.03
N LEU A 163 -24.34 -13.19 -0.90
CA LEU A 163 -22.93 -13.00 -1.26
C LEU A 163 -22.67 -11.64 -1.90
N GLU A 164 -23.55 -11.18 -2.78
CA GLU A 164 -23.44 -9.85 -3.38
C GLU A 164 -23.55 -8.74 -2.31
N SER A 165 -24.46 -8.90 -1.36
CA SER A 165 -24.60 -7.96 -0.23
C SER A 165 -23.36 -7.94 0.67
N VAL A 166 -22.77 -9.11 0.96
CA VAL A 166 -21.54 -9.26 1.74
C VAL A 166 -20.36 -8.67 1.00
N MET A 167 -20.25 -8.92 -0.31
CA MET A 167 -19.20 -8.34 -1.16
C MET A 167 -19.29 -6.82 -1.21
N LYS A 168 -20.50 -6.27 -1.35
CA LYS A 168 -20.73 -4.83 -1.27
C LYS A 168 -20.32 -4.26 0.08
N MET A 169 -20.76 -4.87 1.18
CA MET A 169 -20.40 -4.45 2.53
C MET A 169 -18.88 -4.49 2.75
N LEU A 170 -18.22 -5.59 2.35
CA LEU A 170 -16.77 -5.73 2.42
C LEU A 170 -16.04 -4.67 1.58
N SER A 171 -16.54 -4.34 0.39
CA SER A 171 -15.95 -3.28 -0.44
C SER A 171 -16.05 -1.89 0.22
N GLU A 172 -17.17 -1.61 0.88
CA GLU A 172 -17.36 -0.37 1.61
C GLU A 172 -16.47 -0.30 2.85
N LYS A 173 -16.33 -1.41 3.59
CA LYS A 173 -15.38 -1.50 4.71
C LYS A 173 -13.94 -1.37 4.24
N GLN A 174 -13.55 -2.00 3.12
CA GLN A 174 -12.22 -1.86 2.54
C GLN A 174 -11.92 -0.40 2.18
N ARG A 175 -12.89 0.31 1.59
CA ARG A 175 -12.76 1.76 1.30
C ARG A 175 -12.63 2.59 2.58
N GLY A 176 -13.43 2.27 3.60
CA GLY A 176 -13.35 2.94 4.91
C GLY A 176 -11.99 2.73 5.59
N LEU A 177 -11.48 1.50 5.59
CA LEU A 177 -10.16 1.17 6.12
C LEU A 177 -9.03 1.84 5.34
N ALA A 178 -9.12 1.91 4.02
CA ALA A 178 -8.13 2.62 3.20
C ALA A 178 -8.09 4.11 3.54
N HIS A 179 -9.27 4.74 3.72
CA HIS A 179 -9.35 6.14 4.15
C HIS A 179 -8.77 6.34 5.55
N LEU A 180 -9.13 5.50 6.53
CA LEU A 180 -8.57 5.58 7.88
C LEU A 180 -7.05 5.39 7.87
N THR A 181 -6.53 4.47 7.07
CA THR A 181 -5.08 4.25 6.92
C THR A 181 -4.40 5.49 6.34
N GLN A 182 -5.02 6.15 5.35
CA GLN A 182 -4.50 7.39 4.78
C GLN A 182 -4.48 8.52 5.82
N VAL A 183 -5.56 8.70 6.58
CA VAL A 183 -5.62 9.72 7.64
C VAL A 183 -4.57 9.46 8.70
N VAL A 184 -4.46 8.22 9.20
CA VAL A 184 -3.44 7.86 10.20
C VAL A 184 -2.03 8.07 9.65
N SER A 185 -1.77 7.77 8.38
CA SER A 185 -0.47 8.05 7.77
C SER A 185 -0.17 9.55 7.67
N GLN A 186 -1.17 10.38 7.36
CA GLN A 186 -1.02 11.83 7.29
C GLN A 186 -0.82 12.42 8.69
N ASP A 187 -1.56 11.92 9.68
CA ASP A 187 -1.44 12.33 11.07
C ASP A 187 -0.06 11.95 11.64
N SER A 188 0.43 10.74 11.33
CA SER A 188 1.79 10.31 11.72
C SER A 188 2.85 11.23 11.13
N GLN A 189 2.77 11.57 9.85
CA GLN A 189 3.70 12.52 9.21
C GLN A 189 3.60 13.91 9.83
N THR A 190 2.40 14.34 10.21
CA THR A 190 2.17 15.63 10.86
C THR A 190 2.80 15.65 12.25
N ILE A 191 2.66 14.56 13.01
CA ILE A 191 3.30 14.40 14.33
C ILE A 191 4.83 14.41 14.18
N ASP A 192 5.38 13.68 13.21
CA ASP A 192 6.82 13.65 12.95
C ASP A 192 7.36 15.05 12.60
N ASN A 193 6.63 15.81 11.78
CA ASN A 193 6.98 17.19 11.44
C ASN A 193 6.92 18.13 12.65
N ILE A 194 5.89 17.98 13.50
CA ILE A 194 5.77 18.75 14.74
C ILE A 194 6.91 18.41 15.69
N GLN A 195 7.26 17.13 15.83
CA GLN A 195 8.37 16.70 16.68
C GLN A 195 9.70 17.27 16.19
N ALA A 196 9.98 17.22 14.89
CA ALA A 196 11.17 17.84 14.31
C ALA A 196 11.22 19.36 14.55
N ALA A 197 10.08 20.05 14.42
CA ALA A 197 10.00 21.49 14.69
C ALA A 197 10.19 21.84 16.18
N ILE A 198 9.76 20.97 17.09
CA ILE A 198 10.00 21.12 18.53
C ILE A 198 11.48 20.91 18.85
N ASP A 199 12.11 19.89 18.27
CA ASP A 199 13.54 19.60 18.47
C ASP A 199 14.43 20.74 17.93
N GLU A 200 14.08 21.32 16.78
CA GLU A 200 14.77 22.49 16.23
C GLU A 200 14.64 23.71 17.15
N ARG A 201 13.42 24.02 17.61
CA ARG A 201 13.20 25.09 18.59
C ARG A 201 13.93 24.85 19.90
N HIS A 202 13.98 23.60 20.38
CA HIS A 202 14.70 23.25 21.60
C HIS A 202 16.20 23.52 21.45
N ASN A 203 16.78 23.10 20.32
CA ASN A 203 18.19 23.34 20.01
C ASN A 203 18.51 24.84 19.89
N ASP A 204 17.62 25.63 19.30
CA ASP A 204 17.81 27.08 19.19
C ASP A 204 17.71 27.78 20.56
N VAL A 205 16.79 27.35 21.43
CA VAL A 205 16.72 27.84 22.82
C VAL A 205 17.98 27.47 23.60
N GLN A 206 18.52 26.27 23.43
CA GLN A 206 19.79 25.87 24.07
C GLN A 206 20.96 26.73 23.59
N LYS A 207 21.08 26.95 22.27
CA LYS A 207 22.11 27.85 21.73
C LYS A 207 21.99 29.27 22.27
N GLN A 208 20.76 29.79 22.41
CA GLN A 208 20.53 31.12 22.99
C GLN A 208 20.92 31.18 24.47
N LYS A 209 20.62 30.14 25.26
CA LYS A 209 21.07 30.03 26.66
C LYS A 209 22.58 29.99 26.76
N ASP A 210 23.24 29.12 26.00
CA ASP A 210 24.70 29.01 25.98
C ASP A 210 25.37 30.34 25.57
N ALA A 211 24.80 31.03 24.57
CA ALA A 211 25.27 32.36 24.16
C ALA A 211 25.07 33.42 25.25
N HIS A 212 23.94 33.37 25.96
CA HIS A 212 23.66 34.27 27.08
C HIS A 212 24.61 34.03 28.26
N GLU A 213 24.85 32.77 28.64
CA GLU A 213 25.80 32.38 29.68
C GLU A 213 27.22 32.83 29.33
N ARG A 214 27.67 32.61 28.09
CA ARG A 214 28.96 33.12 27.59
C ARG A 214 29.04 34.65 27.67
N ALA A 215 27.97 35.35 27.32
CA ALA A 215 27.93 36.81 27.42
C ALA A 215 27.95 37.31 28.88
N GLN A 216 27.30 36.61 29.82
CA GLN A 216 27.36 36.94 31.25
C GLN A 216 28.77 36.72 31.82
N VAL A 217 29.43 35.61 31.47
CA VAL A 217 30.82 35.34 31.87
C VAL A 217 31.77 36.40 31.28
N ALA A 218 31.60 36.79 30.02
CA ALA A 218 32.41 37.86 29.44
C ALA A 218 32.20 39.23 30.14
N ARG A 219 30.97 39.53 30.57
CA ARG A 219 30.64 40.75 31.32
C ARG A 219 31.18 40.74 32.75
N SER A 220 31.22 39.59 33.43
CA SER A 220 31.81 39.50 34.76
C SER A 220 33.33 39.67 34.73
N LEU A 221 33.99 39.30 33.63
CA LEU A 221 35.43 39.50 33.42
C LEU A 221 35.83 40.93 33.01
N THR A 222 34.87 41.78 32.61
CA THR A 222 35.14 43.15 32.09
C THR A 222 34.74 44.28 33.04
N ARG A 223 34.26 43.97 34.25
CA ARG A 223 34.01 45.02 35.27
C ARG A 223 35.35 45.59 35.77
N PRO A 224 35.61 46.91 35.63
CA PRO A 224 36.76 47.54 36.27
C PRO A 224 36.52 47.61 37.78
N TRP A 225 37.60 47.47 38.55
CA TRP A 225 37.66 47.69 40.00
C TRP A 225 37.21 49.10 40.38
#